data_AF-A0A1B8H6X9-F1
#
_entry.id   AF-A0A1B8H6X9-F1
#
_cell.length_a   1.000
_cell.length_b   1.000
_cell.length_c   1.000
_cell.angle_alpha   90.00
_cell.angle_beta   90.00
_cell.angle_gamma   90.00
#
_symmetry.space_group_name_H-M   'P 1'
#
loop_
_entity.id
_entity.type
_entity.pdbx_description
1 polymer ?
#
loop_
_entity_poly.entity_id
_entity_poly.type
_entity_poly.pdbx_seq_one_letter_code
_entity_poly.pdbx_strand_id
1 'polypeptide(L)'
;MTEQQESYLLTPEEEAGLAIERREQQKRADADLKAVMSTEEGRRFMWVLLSDSNVFSCSFAQDPYLTAFKEGCRNFGLQVFEGLHRVCPELYALMAGEAAKQQEKQS
;
A
#
# COMPACT_ATOMS: atom_id res chain seq x y z
N MET A 1 7.23 -43.40 -17.64
CA MET A 1 6.97 -43.50 -16.19
C MET A 1 6.45 -42.14 -15.78
N THR A 2 5.13 -41.98 -15.80
CA THR A 2 4.45 -40.74 -15.42
C THR A 2 4.52 -40.61 -13.90
N GLU A 3 5.46 -39.80 -13.41
CA GLU A 3 5.42 -39.29 -12.05
C GLU A 3 4.12 -38.51 -11.91
N GLN A 4 3.23 -39.08 -11.11
CA GLN A 4 2.00 -38.45 -10.70
C GLN A 4 2.38 -37.15 -10.01
N GLN A 5 2.03 -36.03 -10.64
CA GLN A 5 2.06 -34.73 -10.00
C GLN A 5 0.96 -34.75 -8.94
N GLU A 6 1.31 -35.13 -7.72
CA GLU A 6 0.44 -35.00 -6.55
C GLU A 6 0.13 -33.52 -6.36
N SER A 7 -1.03 -33.12 -6.87
CA SER A 7 -1.68 -31.87 -6.51
C SER A 7 -2.06 -31.97 -5.03
N TYR A 8 -1.23 -31.41 -4.15
CA TYR A 8 -1.59 -31.21 -2.74
C TYR A 8 -2.77 -30.24 -2.65
N LEU A 9 -3.98 -30.79 -2.66
CA LEU A 9 -5.19 -30.06 -2.29
C LEU A 9 -5.21 -30.02 -0.76
N LEU A 10 -5.21 -28.80 -0.21
CA LEU A 10 -5.38 -28.57 1.21
C LEU A 10 -6.74 -29.14 1.65
N THR A 11 -6.78 -29.71 2.84
CA THR A 11 -8.06 -30.07 3.46
C THR A 11 -8.84 -28.80 3.81
N PRO A 12 -10.18 -28.85 3.86
CA PRO A 12 -10.98 -27.68 4.26
C PRO A 12 -10.60 -27.10 5.64
N GLU A 13 -10.09 -27.94 6.55
CA GLU A 13 -9.62 -27.51 7.87
C GLU A 13 -8.31 -26.71 7.77
N GLU A 14 -7.37 -27.13 6.92
CA GLU A 14 -6.13 -26.39 6.64
C GLU A 14 -6.41 -25.07 5.92
N GLU A 15 -7.33 -25.06 4.94
CA GLU A 15 -7.76 -23.82 4.27
C GLU A 15 -8.40 -22.83 5.26
N ALA A 16 -9.25 -23.32 6.16
CA ALA A 16 -9.86 -22.51 7.21
C ALA A 16 -8.82 -21.93 8.18
N GLY A 17 -7.82 -22.74 8.58
CA GLY A 17 -6.71 -22.30 9.42
C GLY A 17 -5.92 -21.16 8.77
N LEU A 18 -5.51 -21.33 7.51
CA LEU A 18 -4.80 -20.30 6.73
C LEU A 18 -5.62 -19.02 6.57
N ALA A 19 -6.93 -19.15 6.36
CA ALA A 19 -7.83 -18.00 6.25
C ALA A 19 -7.93 -17.21 7.56
N ILE A 20 -7.98 -17.91 8.71
CA ILE A 20 -7.97 -17.29 10.04
C ILE A 20 -6.64 -16.54 10.26
N GLU A 21 -5.51 -17.19 9.99
CA GLU A 21 -4.19 -16.57 10.14
C GLU A 21 -4.04 -15.32 9.27
N ARG A 22 -4.43 -15.41 7.99
CA ARG A 22 -4.42 -14.27 7.06
C ARG A 22 -5.28 -13.11 7.59
N ARG A 23 -6.45 -13.42 8.15
CA ARG A 23 -7.35 -12.40 8.72
C ARG A 23 -6.71 -11.71 9.93
N GLU A 24 -6.06 -12.45 10.81
CA GLU A 24 -5.37 -11.87 11.97
C GLU A 24 -4.16 -11.03 11.55
N GLN A 25 -3.39 -11.47 10.57
CA GLN A 25 -2.31 -10.67 9.97
C GLN A 25 -2.85 -9.37 9.38
N GLN A 26 -3.95 -9.42 8.64
CA GLN A 26 -4.57 -8.23 8.06
C GLN A 26 -5.05 -7.24 9.13
N LYS A 27 -5.68 -7.74 10.22
CA LYS A 27 -6.10 -6.87 11.34
C LYS A 27 -4.91 -6.18 12.00
N ARG A 28 -3.79 -6.89 12.19
CA ARG A 28 -2.57 -6.31 12.73
C ARG A 28 -2.01 -5.24 11.80
N ALA A 29 -1.88 -5.54 10.50
CA ALA A 29 -1.42 -4.58 9.51
C ALA A 29 -2.30 -3.31 9.46
N ASP A 30 -3.62 -3.46 9.58
CA ASP A 30 -4.55 -2.32 9.64
C ASP A 30 -4.34 -1.48 10.90
N ALA A 31 -4.15 -2.13 12.05
CA ALA A 31 -3.86 -1.43 13.31
C ALA A 31 -2.51 -0.70 13.27
N ASP A 32 -1.49 -1.34 12.71
CA ASP A 32 -0.14 -0.76 12.55
C ASP A 32 -0.19 0.46 11.63
N LEU A 33 -0.92 0.39 10.53
CA LEU A 33 -1.12 1.53 9.63
C LEU A 33 -1.80 2.71 10.33
N LYS A 34 -2.84 2.46 11.13
CA LYS A 34 -3.47 3.51 11.96
C LYS A 34 -2.49 4.11 12.97
N ALA A 35 -1.69 3.27 13.61
CA ALA A 35 -0.70 3.71 14.59
C ALA A 35 0.33 4.65 13.94
N VAL A 36 0.86 4.29 12.77
CA VAL A 36 1.78 5.15 12.00
C VAL A 36 1.13 6.49 11.64
N MET A 37 -0.13 6.48 11.19
CA MET A 37 -0.85 7.69 10.77
C MET A 37 -1.28 8.61 11.93
N SER A 38 -1.18 8.14 13.19
CA SER A 38 -1.64 8.89 14.37
C SER A 38 -0.80 10.13 14.69
N THR A 39 0.47 10.15 14.28
CA THR A 39 1.39 11.27 14.51
C THR A 39 1.58 12.11 13.24
N GLU A 40 1.92 13.40 13.42
CA GLU A 40 2.22 14.28 12.29
C GLU A 40 3.46 13.80 11.52
N GLU A 41 4.49 13.33 12.23
CA GLU A 41 5.71 12.79 11.64
C GLU A 41 5.42 11.57 10.77
N GLY A 42 4.54 10.67 11.23
CA GLY A 42 4.13 9.50 10.47
C GLY A 42 3.36 9.86 9.20
N ARG A 43 2.45 10.83 9.28
CA ARG A 43 1.75 11.38 8.10
C ARG A 43 2.72 12.05 7.13
N ARG A 44 3.69 12.81 7.61
CA ARG A 44 4.74 13.43 6.78
C ARG A 44 5.57 12.37 6.04
N PHE A 45 6.00 11.34 6.75
CA PHE A 45 6.72 10.21 6.16
C PHE A 45 5.88 9.50 5.09
N MET A 46 4.61 9.21 5.39
CA MET A 46 3.69 8.55 4.47
C MET A 46 3.44 9.41 3.22
N TRP A 47 3.32 10.72 3.37
CA TRP A 47 3.15 11.64 2.23
C TRP A 47 4.36 11.62 1.29
N VAL A 48 5.59 11.60 1.85
CA VAL A 48 6.82 11.46 1.05
C VAL A 48 6.82 10.12 0.32
N LEU A 49 6.47 9.02 1.00
CA LEU A 49 6.41 7.69 0.39
C LEU A 49 5.45 7.64 -0.82
N LEU A 50 4.24 8.20 -0.68
CA LEU A 50 3.27 8.28 -1.78
C LEU A 50 3.74 9.17 -2.93
N SER A 51 4.41 10.27 -2.61
CA SER A 51 4.97 11.21 -3.58
C SER A 51 6.10 10.57 -4.40
N ASP A 52 7.04 9.91 -3.73
CA ASP A 52 8.18 9.22 -4.35
C ASP A 52 7.71 8.03 -5.21
N SER A 53 6.59 7.43 -4.84
CA SER A 53 5.94 6.37 -5.63
C SER A 53 5.20 6.89 -6.87
N ASN A 54 5.14 8.21 -7.13
CA ASN A 54 4.45 8.81 -8.27
C ASN A 54 2.96 8.47 -8.36
N VAL A 55 2.28 8.25 -7.23
CA VAL A 55 0.84 7.91 -7.21
C VAL A 55 -0.01 8.96 -7.93
N PHE A 56 0.34 10.24 -7.77
CA PHE A 56 -0.40 11.40 -8.28
C PHE A 56 0.21 12.03 -9.55
N SER A 57 1.19 11.36 -10.17
CA SER A 57 1.97 11.90 -11.30
C SER A 57 1.90 10.99 -12.53
N CYS A 58 2.19 11.56 -13.70
CA CYS A 58 2.29 10.77 -14.93
C CYS A 58 3.55 9.90 -14.91
N SER A 59 3.38 8.61 -15.19
CA SER A 59 4.46 7.62 -15.26
C SER A 59 5.10 7.49 -16.64
N PHE A 60 4.49 8.10 -17.67
CA PHE A 60 4.97 8.00 -19.04
C PHE A 60 6.43 8.49 -19.16
N ALA A 61 7.22 7.71 -19.88
CA ALA A 61 8.53 8.08 -20.38
C ALA A 61 8.66 7.60 -21.84
N GLN A 62 9.52 8.27 -22.62
CA GLN A 62 9.77 7.87 -24.00
C GLN A 62 10.37 6.46 -24.09
N ASP A 63 11.18 6.07 -23.11
CA ASP A 63 11.69 4.71 -22.96
C ASP A 63 10.60 3.81 -22.31
N PRO A 64 10.16 2.73 -23.00
CA PRO A 64 9.21 1.78 -22.45
C PRO A 64 9.68 1.08 -21.17
N TYR A 65 10.98 0.79 -21.03
CA TYR A 65 11.50 0.14 -19.82
C TYR A 65 11.43 1.05 -18.60
N LEU A 66 11.70 2.35 -18.81
CA LEU A 66 11.54 3.34 -17.75
C LEU A 66 10.07 3.55 -17.37
N THR A 67 9.16 3.54 -18.35
CA THR A 67 7.72 3.59 -18.07
C THR A 67 7.28 2.39 -17.24
N ALA A 68 7.71 1.18 -17.61
CA ALA A 68 7.40 -0.04 -16.87
C ALA A 68 7.92 0.01 -15.42
N PHE A 69 9.14 0.52 -15.22
CA PHE A 69 9.69 0.72 -13.87
C PHE A 69 8.85 1.71 -13.04
N LYS A 70 8.52 2.87 -13.62
CA LYS A 70 7.68 3.89 -12.95
C LYS A 70 6.30 3.35 -12.60
N GLU A 71 5.68 2.57 -13.48
CA GLU A 71 4.40 1.91 -13.20
C GLU A 71 4.53 0.86 -12.09
N GLY A 72 5.66 0.16 -12.00
CA GLY A 72 5.95 -0.73 -10.86
C GLY A 72 6.01 0.03 -9.53
N CYS A 73 6.74 1.15 -9.47
CA CYS A 73 6.78 2.02 -8.29
C CYS A 73 5.39 2.57 -7.94
N ARG A 74 4.64 3.01 -8.96
CA ARG A 74 3.28 3.52 -8.81
C ARG A 74 2.32 2.47 -8.28
N ASN A 75 2.41 1.24 -8.76
CA ASN A 75 1.60 0.13 -8.26
C ASN A 75 1.84 -0.13 -6.78
N PHE A 76 3.09 -0.13 -6.32
CA PHE A 76 3.40 -0.23 -4.88
C PHE A 76 2.77 0.93 -4.09
N GLY A 77 2.93 2.16 -4.54
CA GLY A 77 2.31 3.33 -3.91
C GLY A 77 0.78 3.25 -3.87
N LEU A 78 0.15 2.72 -4.92
CA LEU A 78 -1.30 2.53 -4.99
C LEU A 78 -1.81 1.50 -3.97
N GLN A 79 -1.07 0.42 -3.71
CA GLN A 79 -1.43 -0.55 -2.67
C GLN A 79 -1.43 0.09 -1.28
N VAL A 80 -0.42 0.93 -0.98
CA VAL A 80 -0.38 1.70 0.27
C VAL A 80 -1.54 2.70 0.33
N PHE A 81 -1.79 3.41 -0.76
CA PHE A 81 -2.87 4.39 -0.89
C PHE A 81 -4.27 3.79 -0.67
N GLU A 82 -4.53 2.62 -1.26
CA GLU A 82 -5.75 1.84 -1.05
C GLU A 82 -5.90 1.44 0.43
N GLY A 83 -4.81 0.97 1.04
CA GLY A 83 -4.77 0.67 2.47
C GLY A 83 -5.17 1.87 3.34
N LEU A 84 -4.63 3.05 3.05
CA LEU A 84 -4.97 4.29 3.77
C LEU A 84 -6.46 4.64 3.64
N HIS A 85 -7.01 4.58 2.42
CA HIS A 85 -8.43 4.88 2.18
C HIS A 85 -9.37 3.87 2.85
N ARG A 86 -8.98 2.60 2.91
CA ARG A 86 -9.76 1.54 3.55
C ARG A 86 -9.70 1.63 5.08
N VAL A 87 -8.54 1.94 5.63
CA VAL A 87 -8.26 1.80 7.07
C VAL A 87 -8.48 3.10 7.84
N CYS A 88 -7.98 4.24 7.33
CA CYS A 88 -7.99 5.53 8.03
C CYS A 88 -8.19 6.73 7.08
N PRO A 89 -9.32 6.81 6.34
CA PRO A 89 -9.56 7.84 5.34
C PRO A 89 -9.52 9.26 5.92
N GLU A 90 -9.96 9.45 7.16
CA GLU A 90 -9.89 10.72 7.89
C GLU A 90 -8.45 11.19 8.17
N LEU A 91 -7.55 10.26 8.53
CA LEU A 91 -6.14 10.59 8.76
C LEU A 91 -5.41 10.86 7.44
N TYR A 92 -5.80 10.18 6.37
CA TYR A 92 -5.35 10.50 5.02
C TYR A 92 -5.77 11.93 4.61
N ALA A 93 -7.04 12.31 4.84
CA ALA A 93 -7.52 13.66 4.52
C ALA A 93 -6.76 14.74 5.32
N LEU A 94 -6.48 14.47 6.60
CA LEU A 94 -5.64 15.34 7.43
C LEU A 94 -4.22 15.49 6.86
N MET A 95 -3.56 14.37 6.54
CA MET A 95 -2.23 14.34 5.92
C MET A 95 -2.18 15.17 4.61
N ALA A 96 -3.18 14.99 3.74
CA ALA A 96 -3.25 15.72 2.48
C ALA A 96 -3.41 17.24 2.72
N GLY A 97 -4.21 17.64 3.70
CA GLY A 97 -4.35 19.04 4.10
C GLY A 97 -3.07 19.64 4.72
N GLU A 98 -2.33 18.85 5.50
CA GLU A 98 -1.01 19.24 6.04
C GLU A 98 0.00 19.46 4.91
N ALA A 99 0.05 18.57 3.94
CA ALA A 99 0.93 18.67 2.78
C ALA A 99 0.62 19.89 1.91
N ALA A 100 -0.66 20.17 1.64
CA ALA A 100 -1.07 21.34 0.86
C ALA A 100 -0.61 22.65 1.54
N LYS A 101 -0.83 22.79 2.86
CA LYS A 101 -0.38 23.94 3.63
C LYS A 101 1.14 24.10 3.61
N GLN A 102 1.88 23.00 3.59
CA GLN A 102 3.34 23.03 3.54
C GLN A 102 3.85 23.50 2.17
N GLN A 103 3.19 23.09 1.08
CA GLN A 103 3.51 23.56 -0.27
C GLN A 103 3.24 25.06 -0.44
N GLU A 104 2.12 25.57 0.09
CA GLU A 104 1.79 27.00 0.05
C GLU A 104 2.87 27.87 0.74
N LYS A 105 3.45 27.39 1.85
CA LYS A 105 4.53 28.09 2.56
C LYS A 105 5.86 28.10 1.82
N GLN A 106 6.04 27.19 0.87
CA GLN A 106 7.29 27.03 0.11
C GLN A 106 7.25 27.77 -1.24
N SER A 107 6.08 28.25 -1.66
CA SER A 107 5.88 29.07 -2.86
C SER A 107 6.06 30.56 -2.57
#